data_AF-A0A0D9VMH5-F1
#
_entry.id   AF-A0A0D9VMH5-F1
#
_cell.length_a   1.000
_cell.length_b   1.000
_cell.length_c   1.000
_cell.angle_alpha   90.00
_cell.angle_beta   90.00
_cell.angle_gamma   90.00
#
_symmetry.space_group_name_H-M   'P 1'
#
loop_
_entity.id
_entity.type
_entity.pdbx_description
1 polymer ?
#
loop_
_entity_poly.entity_id
_entity_poly.type
_entity_poly.pdbx_seq_one_letter_code
_entity_poly.pdbx_strand_id
1 'polypeptide(L)'
;MVSNSHSSSNKSIERLISRRALKMGNSAPCKTWALGFFCGICIVYLFGVALPPIHILMIRLVHPPLPRAILWNSTSAESGGATETDDLSVLQEKIETVTISENIDEAGEMHLYNAWSSLLDTTRDEVSKSSDLPRPPHLENCRLNWERNKKFDSYGVNGTFPPWTLWKGSLGLQLFNQNYSEERKKMYFRSDAKSDMPPYPPWIEGSDEENYPLTRQVQRDVWIHQHPPNCSDTSLRFLYADWERLPGFGIGAQLAGMSGLLAIAIKEKRILVTGYYNRADHNGCKGLARSSWSCYFLPETSADCRKRASDLMQSKDSWSNGIIKVKENYTSKQIWAGHIPRVWGRPWKYMQPTTEINDRLVINHRKMDRRWWIAQAVRYLMRFQSEYMCRLLNVARHSAFGMQAAKLVLENVPDTPKTSNSRAESDIERLVWSEHKPYIPRPLLSMHVRMGDKACEMELIGFEKYMELAGHLRERFPSLKNEVIDKTKLHPQWNFYFTNVTRQDVNVSMAMYEASLGRETSTNYPLVNFIMATEADFFIGALGSTWCYLIDGMRNTAGKVMSGYLSVNKDRFWYD
;
A
#
# COMPACT_ATOMS: atom_id res chain seq x y z
N MET A 1 36.93 -17.72 54.26
CA MET A 1 37.05 -17.27 52.85
C MET A 1 35.94 -17.92 52.04
N VAL A 2 35.32 -17.10 51.19
CA VAL A 2 34.01 -17.26 50.52
C VAL A 2 34.03 -18.30 49.39
N SER A 3 32.97 -19.10 49.23
CA SER A 3 32.34 -19.37 47.91
C SER A 3 31.08 -20.28 47.98
N ASN A 4 29.93 -19.61 47.89
CA ASN A 4 28.74 -19.85 47.05
C ASN A 4 28.14 -21.25 46.82
N SER A 5 26.98 -21.42 47.45
CA SER A 5 25.82 -22.21 47.03
C SER A 5 24.98 -21.50 45.95
N HIS A 6 24.53 -22.23 44.91
CA HIS A 6 23.15 -22.32 44.40
C HIS A 6 23.09 -22.63 42.89
N SER A 7 22.41 -23.74 42.54
CA SER A 7 21.82 -23.97 41.21
C SER A 7 20.91 -25.22 41.26
N SER A 8 19.65 -25.07 41.64
CA SER A 8 18.64 -26.16 41.49
C SER A 8 17.21 -25.70 41.16
N SER A 9 16.94 -24.41 40.89
CA SER A 9 15.56 -23.94 40.61
C SER A 9 15.14 -23.95 39.13
N ASN A 10 16.07 -23.95 38.16
CA ASN A 10 15.74 -23.77 36.74
C ASN A 10 15.03 -24.96 36.06
N LYS A 11 15.22 -26.21 36.54
CA LYS A 11 14.60 -27.40 35.91
C LYS A 11 13.11 -27.57 36.26
N SER A 12 12.62 -26.92 37.31
CA SER A 12 11.20 -27.02 37.72
C SER A 12 10.30 -26.06 36.91
N ILE A 13 10.83 -24.89 36.56
CA ILE A 13 10.12 -23.84 35.81
C ILE A 13 9.93 -24.26 34.35
N GLU A 14 10.95 -24.87 33.72
CA GLU A 14 10.83 -25.40 32.35
C GLU A 14 9.75 -26.49 32.23
N ARG A 15 9.62 -27.38 33.22
CA ARG A 15 8.55 -28.39 33.26
C ARG A 15 7.16 -27.79 33.49
N LEU A 16 7.07 -26.69 34.25
CA LEU A 16 5.80 -25.98 34.49
C LEU A 16 5.35 -25.17 33.26
N ILE A 17 6.30 -24.56 32.53
CA ILE A 17 6.06 -23.85 31.26
C ILE A 17 5.68 -24.85 30.15
N SER A 18 6.35 -26.01 30.06
CA SER A 18 5.96 -27.07 29.12
C SER A 18 4.55 -27.62 29.41
N ARG A 19 4.14 -27.74 30.68
CA ARG A 19 2.77 -28.18 31.02
C ARG A 19 1.70 -27.11 30.78
N ARG A 20 2.01 -25.82 30.87
CA ARG A 20 1.10 -24.73 30.45
C ARG A 20 1.00 -24.61 28.92
N ALA A 21 2.11 -24.79 28.19
CA ALA A 21 2.11 -24.81 26.72
C ALA A 21 1.31 -26.00 26.15
N LEU A 22 1.30 -27.15 26.83
CA LEU A 22 0.47 -28.32 26.47
C LEU A 22 -1.02 -28.16 26.83
N LYS A 23 -1.41 -27.21 27.69
CA LYS A 23 -2.80 -26.98 28.08
C LYS A 23 -3.52 -25.88 27.29
N MET A 24 -2.82 -25.12 26.44
CA MET A 24 -3.39 -24.04 25.61
C MET A 24 -3.62 -24.39 24.12
N GLY A 25 -3.63 -25.67 23.77
CA GLY A 25 -3.82 -26.09 22.37
C GLY A 25 -4.51 -27.43 22.25
N ASN A 26 -5.77 -27.50 22.67
CA ASN A 26 -6.58 -28.72 22.56
C ASN A 26 -7.75 -28.56 21.57
N SER A 27 -7.48 -27.93 20.42
CA SER A 27 -8.38 -28.00 19.27
C SER A 27 -7.72 -28.81 18.14
N ALA A 28 -8.40 -29.89 17.73
CA ALA A 28 -7.98 -30.79 16.67
C ALA A 28 -7.59 -30.12 15.32
N PRO A 29 -8.15 -28.97 14.90
CA PRO A 29 -7.73 -28.35 13.63
C PRO A 29 -6.33 -27.73 13.66
N CYS A 30 -5.74 -27.41 14.82
CA CYS A 30 -4.36 -26.86 14.85
C CYS A 30 -3.27 -27.93 14.64
N LYS A 31 -3.52 -29.20 15.01
CA LYS A 31 -2.56 -30.29 14.83
C LYS A 31 -2.40 -30.70 13.36
N THR A 32 -3.47 -30.69 12.57
CA THR A 32 -3.44 -30.96 11.13
C THR A 32 -2.72 -29.87 10.33
N TRP A 33 -2.75 -28.61 10.79
CA TRP A 33 -2.06 -27.50 10.12
C TRP A 33 -0.58 -27.35 10.51
N ALA A 34 -0.23 -27.63 11.77
CA ALA A 34 1.18 -27.75 12.15
C ALA A 34 1.86 -28.91 11.42
N LEU A 35 1.15 -30.03 11.24
CA LEU A 35 1.64 -31.12 10.40
C LEU A 35 1.59 -30.76 8.91
N GLY A 36 0.60 -30.00 8.43
CA GLY A 36 0.50 -29.53 7.03
C GLY A 36 1.62 -28.54 6.62
N PHE A 37 2.09 -27.70 7.54
CA PHE A 37 3.24 -26.81 7.31
C PHE A 37 4.58 -27.58 7.17
N PHE A 38 4.66 -28.80 7.72
CA PHE A 38 5.83 -29.69 7.58
C PHE A 38 5.61 -30.85 6.57
N CYS A 39 4.38 -31.30 6.31
CA CYS A 39 4.04 -32.41 5.39
C CYS A 39 3.66 -31.95 3.98
N GLY A 40 3.25 -30.69 3.78
CA GLY A 40 3.13 -30.09 2.44
C GLY A 40 4.48 -30.02 1.71
N ILE A 41 5.59 -30.17 2.46
CA ILE A 41 6.96 -30.26 1.96
C ILE A 41 7.33 -31.71 1.56
N CYS A 42 6.53 -32.74 1.90
CA CYS A 42 6.86 -34.14 1.57
C CYS A 42 5.98 -34.77 0.47
N ILE A 43 4.72 -34.35 0.28
CA ILE A 43 3.81 -35.06 -0.65
C ILE A 43 4.03 -34.65 -2.13
N VAL A 44 4.56 -33.45 -2.41
CA VAL A 44 4.90 -33.04 -3.79
C VAL A 44 6.14 -33.76 -4.33
N TYR A 45 6.94 -34.40 -3.46
CA TYR A 45 8.16 -35.11 -3.84
C TYR A 45 7.95 -36.60 -4.18
N LEU A 46 6.77 -37.19 -3.97
CA LEU A 46 6.61 -38.67 -4.07
C LEU A 46 5.63 -39.18 -5.12
N PHE A 47 4.76 -38.38 -5.74
CA PHE A 47 3.91 -38.88 -6.83
C PHE A 47 3.77 -37.85 -7.96
N GLY A 48 4.67 -37.95 -8.94
CA GLY A 48 4.41 -37.45 -10.28
C GLY A 48 3.46 -38.39 -11.00
N VAL A 49 2.16 -38.12 -10.95
CA VAL A 49 1.17 -38.72 -11.86
C VAL A 49 0.10 -37.68 -12.19
N ALA A 50 -0.05 -37.39 -13.48
CA ALA A 50 -1.14 -36.60 -14.02
C ALA A 50 -2.47 -37.36 -13.86
N LEU A 51 -3.50 -36.70 -13.36
CA LEU A 51 -4.88 -37.19 -13.43
C LEU A 51 -5.73 -36.23 -14.28
N PRO A 52 -6.59 -36.75 -15.19
CA PRO A 52 -7.39 -35.94 -16.11
C PRO A 52 -8.56 -35.24 -15.39
N PRO A 53 -9.14 -34.17 -15.98
CA PRO A 53 -10.14 -33.36 -15.32
C PRO A 53 -11.47 -34.10 -15.19
N ILE A 54 -12.02 -34.11 -13.98
CA ILE A 54 -13.38 -34.54 -13.68
C ILE A 54 -14.34 -33.44 -14.14
N HIS A 55 -15.19 -33.75 -15.11
CA HIS A 55 -16.32 -32.91 -15.49
C HIS A 55 -17.35 -32.88 -14.36
N ILE A 56 -17.54 -31.72 -13.73
CA ILE A 56 -18.67 -31.48 -12.81
C ILE A 56 -19.76 -30.71 -13.53
N LEU A 57 -20.94 -31.32 -13.52
CA LEU A 57 -22.19 -30.87 -14.12
C LEU A 57 -22.64 -29.52 -13.52
N MET A 58 -22.70 -28.49 -14.36
CA MET A 58 -23.28 -27.18 -14.00
C MET A 58 -24.81 -27.30 -13.90
N ILE A 59 -25.35 -27.33 -12.68
CA ILE A 59 -26.77 -27.06 -12.45
C ILE A 59 -26.94 -25.53 -12.39
N ARG A 60 -27.46 -24.95 -13.47
CA ARG A 60 -27.90 -23.54 -13.50
C ARG A 60 -29.21 -23.42 -12.71
N LEU A 61 -29.18 -22.75 -11.56
CA LEU A 61 -30.38 -22.09 -11.04
C LEU A 61 -30.38 -20.63 -11.50
N VAL A 62 -31.28 -20.33 -12.43
CA VAL A 62 -31.67 -18.98 -12.84
C VAL A 62 -32.78 -18.54 -11.88
N HIS A 63 -32.61 -17.43 -11.17
CA HIS A 63 -33.70 -16.67 -10.56
C HIS A 63 -33.46 -15.15 -10.74
N PRO A 64 -34.54 -14.34 -10.83
CA PRO A 64 -34.60 -13.09 -11.59
C PRO A 64 -34.21 -11.83 -10.76
N PRO A 65 -34.09 -10.66 -11.40
CA PRO A 65 -33.71 -9.42 -10.73
C PRO A 65 -34.90 -8.87 -9.94
N LEU A 66 -34.69 -8.46 -8.68
CA LEU A 66 -35.68 -7.72 -7.90
C LEU A 66 -35.35 -6.21 -7.87
N PRO A 67 -36.36 -5.33 -7.91
CA PRO A 67 -36.22 -3.92 -8.24
C PRO A 67 -35.83 -3.07 -7.04
N ARG A 68 -35.02 -2.03 -7.29
CA ARG A 68 -34.84 -0.89 -6.39
C ARG A 68 -36.06 0.04 -6.51
N ALA A 69 -36.86 0.10 -5.46
CA ALA A 69 -37.66 1.28 -5.11
C ALA A 69 -38.10 1.17 -3.64
N ILE A 70 -37.62 2.06 -2.78
CA ILE A 70 -38.29 2.38 -1.51
C ILE A 70 -38.47 3.89 -1.52
N LEU A 71 -39.69 4.30 -1.86
CA LEU A 71 -40.25 5.61 -1.60
C LEU A 71 -40.72 5.59 -0.15
N TRP A 72 -40.23 6.50 0.70
CA TRP A 72 -40.86 6.75 1.99
C TRP A 72 -41.75 7.99 1.88
N ASN A 73 -43.05 7.74 1.75
CA ASN A 73 -44.10 8.69 2.15
C ASN A 73 -44.59 8.23 3.53
N SER A 74 -44.63 9.15 4.49
CA SER A 74 -45.36 8.96 5.74
C SER A 74 -46.27 10.16 5.92
N THR A 75 -47.56 9.93 5.68
CA THR A 75 -48.67 10.76 6.13
C THR A 75 -48.97 10.44 7.59
N SER A 76 -49.12 11.45 8.43
CA SER A 76 -49.88 11.36 9.67
C SER A 76 -50.69 12.63 9.86
N ALA A 77 -52.00 12.42 10.03
CA ALA A 77 -53.06 13.40 10.13
C ALA A 77 -53.07 14.18 11.46
N GLU A 78 -53.71 15.35 11.39
CA GLU A 78 -53.92 16.38 12.42
C GLU A 78 -54.71 15.93 13.66
N SER A 79 -54.55 16.67 14.77
CA SER A 79 -55.69 17.37 15.42
C SER A 79 -55.23 18.42 16.45
N GLY A 80 -55.91 19.58 16.47
CA GLY A 80 -56.14 20.38 17.69
C GLY A 80 -55.39 21.71 17.79
N GLY A 81 -56.04 22.81 17.41
CA GLY A 81 -55.43 24.13 17.28
C GLY A 81 -55.41 25.03 18.53
N ALA A 82 -54.68 26.13 18.41
CA ALA A 82 -54.98 27.44 18.99
C ALA A 82 -54.14 28.51 18.27
N THR A 83 -54.74 29.68 18.12
CA THR A 83 -54.36 30.86 17.34
C THR A 83 -53.10 31.57 17.83
N GLU A 84 -52.13 31.80 16.93
CA GLU A 84 -51.20 32.95 16.96
C GLU A 84 -50.62 33.15 15.54
N THR A 85 -51.26 34.03 14.77
CA THR A 85 -50.85 34.41 13.40
C THR A 85 -50.04 35.70 13.48
N ASP A 86 -48.70 35.60 13.42
CA ASP A 86 -47.85 36.45 12.56
C ASP A 86 -46.35 36.09 12.62
N ASP A 87 -45.90 35.28 13.59
CA ASP A 87 -44.47 34.88 13.71
C ASP A 87 -44.12 33.51 13.09
N LEU A 88 -45.13 32.71 12.71
CA LEU A 88 -44.91 31.36 12.16
C LEU A 88 -44.54 31.38 10.67
N SER A 89 -45.01 32.37 9.90
CA SER A 89 -44.74 32.49 8.45
C SER A 89 -43.28 32.82 8.17
N VAL A 90 -42.66 33.69 8.99
CA VAL A 90 -41.26 34.07 8.87
C VAL A 90 -40.33 32.93 9.26
N LEU A 91 -40.69 32.12 10.25
CA LEU A 91 -39.95 30.92 10.64
C LEU A 91 -40.07 29.80 9.60
N GLN A 92 -41.25 29.61 9.01
CA GLN A 92 -41.49 28.59 8.01
C GLN A 92 -40.84 28.95 6.66
N GLU A 93 -40.82 30.22 6.28
CA GLU A 93 -40.09 30.72 5.10
C GLU A 93 -38.57 30.64 5.30
N LYS A 94 -38.05 30.85 6.53
CA LYS A 94 -36.63 30.64 6.87
C LYS A 94 -36.23 29.16 6.89
N ILE A 95 -37.12 28.29 7.39
CA ILE A 95 -36.89 26.83 7.40
C ILE A 95 -36.97 26.28 5.96
N GLU A 96 -37.91 26.75 5.15
CA GLU A 96 -38.03 26.40 3.72
C GLU A 96 -36.86 26.95 2.90
N THR A 97 -36.40 28.19 3.11
CA THR A 97 -35.20 28.70 2.41
C THR A 97 -33.92 27.99 2.85
N VAL A 98 -33.77 27.63 4.12
CA VAL A 98 -32.65 26.81 4.60
C VAL A 98 -32.71 25.40 4.00
N THR A 99 -33.86 24.72 4.05
CA THR A 99 -34.02 23.38 3.44
C THR A 99 -33.93 23.39 1.92
N ILE A 100 -34.36 24.45 1.22
CA ILE A 100 -34.18 24.59 -0.22
C ILE A 100 -32.70 24.86 -0.54
N SER A 101 -31.99 25.66 0.26
CA SER A 101 -30.55 25.89 0.08
C SER A 101 -29.71 24.63 0.35
N GLU A 102 -30.05 23.84 1.37
CA GLU A 102 -29.40 22.55 1.67
C GLU A 102 -29.69 21.51 0.57
N ASN A 103 -30.94 21.45 0.05
CA ASN A 103 -31.28 20.56 -1.07
C ASN A 103 -30.63 20.96 -2.41
N ILE A 104 -30.34 22.25 -2.62
CA ILE A 104 -29.61 22.74 -3.80
C ILE A 104 -28.11 22.40 -3.68
N ASP A 105 -27.54 22.44 -2.48
CA ASP A 105 -26.14 22.06 -2.21
C ASP A 105 -25.91 20.56 -2.47
N GLU A 106 -26.77 19.68 -1.95
CA GLU A 106 -26.66 18.22 -2.17
C GLU A 106 -26.80 17.81 -3.64
N ALA A 107 -27.71 18.45 -4.38
CA ALA A 107 -27.88 18.19 -5.81
C ALA A 107 -26.63 18.62 -6.62
N GLY A 108 -26.02 19.75 -6.25
CA GLY A 108 -24.76 20.23 -6.84
C GLY A 108 -23.59 19.28 -6.53
N GLU A 109 -23.45 18.86 -5.27
CA GLU A 109 -22.43 17.89 -4.84
C GLU A 109 -22.54 16.58 -5.61
N MET A 110 -23.75 16.03 -5.69
CA MET A 110 -24.04 14.80 -6.41
C MET A 110 -23.77 14.95 -7.92
N HIS A 111 -24.11 16.09 -8.51
CA HIS A 111 -23.84 16.37 -9.91
C HIS A 111 -22.34 16.39 -10.19
N LEU A 112 -21.55 17.11 -9.38
CA LEU A 112 -20.10 17.19 -9.53
C LEU A 112 -19.42 15.83 -9.27
N TYR A 113 -19.88 15.09 -8.26
CA TYR A 113 -19.44 13.72 -8.00
C TYR A 113 -19.66 12.82 -9.23
N ASN A 114 -20.86 12.82 -9.80
CA ASN A 114 -21.20 12.01 -10.97
C ASN A 114 -20.42 12.46 -12.23
N ALA A 115 -20.20 13.76 -12.39
CA ALA A 115 -19.36 14.29 -13.46
C ALA A 115 -17.93 13.76 -13.33
N TRP A 116 -17.34 13.78 -12.14
CA TRP A 116 -16.02 13.20 -11.89
C TRP A 116 -15.99 11.68 -12.01
N SER A 117 -17.07 10.96 -11.69
CA SER A 117 -17.18 9.52 -11.93
C SER A 117 -16.95 9.17 -13.40
N SER A 118 -17.47 9.98 -14.33
CA SER A 118 -17.27 9.77 -15.77
C SER A 118 -15.80 9.92 -16.21
N LEU A 119 -14.98 10.64 -15.43
CA LEU A 119 -13.56 10.84 -15.70
C LEU A 119 -12.71 9.63 -15.30
N LEU A 120 -13.24 8.68 -14.51
CA LEU A 120 -12.51 7.48 -14.11
C LEU A 120 -12.36 6.47 -15.26
N ASP A 121 -13.30 6.47 -16.21
CA ASP A 121 -13.33 5.56 -17.35
C ASP A 121 -12.56 6.09 -18.58
N THR A 122 -12.28 7.40 -18.61
CA THR A 122 -11.59 8.01 -19.75
C THR A 122 -10.08 7.78 -19.68
N THR A 123 -9.54 7.17 -20.74
CA THR A 123 -8.11 6.88 -20.89
C THR A 123 -7.32 8.04 -21.51
N ARG A 124 -7.94 9.22 -21.64
CA ARG A 124 -7.41 10.36 -22.39
C ARG A 124 -7.87 11.71 -21.86
N ASP A 125 -7.08 12.70 -22.25
CA ASP A 125 -7.17 14.17 -22.25
C ASP A 125 -8.55 14.83 -22.51
N GLU A 126 -9.68 14.15 -22.38
CA GLU A 126 -11.01 14.75 -22.54
C GLU A 126 -11.45 15.55 -21.30
N VAL A 127 -10.78 15.38 -20.16
CA VAL A 127 -10.95 16.25 -18.98
C VAL A 127 -10.58 17.70 -19.32
N SER A 128 -9.64 17.91 -20.26
CA SER A 128 -9.24 19.24 -20.71
C SER A 128 -10.21 19.88 -21.71
N LYS A 129 -11.32 19.21 -22.05
CA LYS A 129 -12.36 19.74 -22.98
C LYS A 129 -13.67 20.12 -22.31
N SER A 130 -13.88 19.79 -21.04
CA SER A 130 -14.98 20.38 -20.26
C SER A 130 -14.44 21.63 -19.56
N SER A 131 -14.52 22.79 -20.24
CA SER A 131 -14.05 24.07 -19.70
C SER A 131 -14.76 24.52 -18.43
N ASP A 132 -15.86 23.86 -18.07
CA ASP A 132 -16.82 24.35 -17.10
C ASP A 132 -16.83 23.51 -15.80
N LEU A 133 -16.08 22.40 -15.74
CA LEU A 133 -16.01 21.53 -14.56
C LEU A 133 -14.70 21.72 -13.78
N PRO A 134 -14.74 21.98 -12.46
CA PRO A 134 -13.55 21.98 -11.62
C PRO A 134 -12.79 20.64 -11.69
N ARG A 135 -11.46 20.71 -11.67
CA ARG A 135 -10.61 19.51 -11.64
C ARG A 135 -10.79 18.76 -10.32
N PRO A 136 -11.00 17.43 -10.34
CA PRO A 136 -11.16 16.64 -9.11
C PRO A 136 -9.85 16.62 -8.29
N PRO A 137 -9.84 17.17 -7.06
CA PRO A 137 -8.60 17.35 -6.30
C PRO A 137 -8.05 16.05 -5.72
N HIS A 138 -8.88 15.02 -5.54
CA HIS A 138 -8.50 13.70 -5.02
C HIS A 138 -8.03 12.72 -6.10
N LEU A 139 -8.04 13.13 -7.38
CA LEU A 139 -7.63 12.29 -8.52
C LEU A 139 -6.30 12.75 -9.10
N GLU A 140 -5.47 11.77 -9.45
CA GLU A 140 -4.18 11.99 -10.10
C GLU A 140 -4.27 11.81 -11.62
N ASN A 141 -3.41 12.51 -12.37
CA ASN A 141 -3.22 12.20 -13.78
C ASN A 141 -2.26 11.01 -13.92
N CYS A 142 -2.84 9.80 -13.97
CA CYS A 142 -2.08 8.56 -13.96
C CYS A 142 -1.12 8.40 -15.14
N ARG A 143 -1.45 8.96 -16.30
CA ARG A 143 -0.59 8.88 -17.49
C ARG A 143 0.62 9.79 -17.36
N LEU A 144 0.41 11.06 -17.00
CA LEU A 144 1.50 12.01 -16.78
C LEU A 144 2.41 11.54 -15.64
N ASN A 145 1.83 11.09 -14.53
CA ASN A 145 2.58 10.52 -13.41
C ASN A 145 3.43 9.33 -13.85
N TRP A 146 2.88 8.43 -14.67
CA TRP A 146 3.64 7.31 -15.21
C TRP A 146 4.79 7.79 -16.10
N GLU A 147 4.54 8.63 -17.11
CA GLU A 147 5.59 9.12 -18.00
C GLU A 147 6.71 9.87 -17.26
N ARG A 148 6.36 10.62 -16.23
CA ARG A 148 7.31 11.27 -15.32
C ARG A 148 8.12 10.25 -14.53
N ASN A 149 7.47 9.27 -13.90
CA ASN A 149 8.13 8.24 -13.11
C ASN A 149 9.15 7.44 -13.94
N LYS A 150 8.89 7.19 -15.25
CA LYS A 150 9.90 6.58 -16.16
C LYS A 150 11.18 7.37 -16.21
N LYS A 151 11.06 8.68 -16.39
CA LYS A 151 12.21 9.59 -16.52
C LYS A 151 13.03 9.59 -15.24
N PHE A 152 12.37 9.52 -14.08
CA PHE A 152 13.05 9.42 -12.79
C PHE A 152 13.58 8.03 -12.46
N ASP A 153 13.22 6.99 -13.21
CA ASP A 153 13.66 5.61 -12.97
C ASP A 153 14.66 5.10 -14.02
N SER A 154 15.08 5.95 -14.96
CA SER A 154 15.96 5.57 -16.07
C SER A 154 17.16 6.50 -16.18
N TYR A 155 18.30 5.96 -16.63
CA TYR A 155 19.43 6.78 -17.05
C TYR A 155 19.05 7.70 -18.22
N GLY A 156 19.69 8.86 -18.29
CA GLY A 156 19.63 9.74 -19.45
C GLY A 156 20.38 9.18 -20.66
N VAL A 157 20.24 9.86 -21.82
CA VAL A 157 20.76 9.43 -23.12
C VAL A 157 22.27 9.13 -23.12
N ASN A 158 23.04 9.77 -22.25
CA ASN A 158 24.50 9.61 -22.16
C ASN A 158 24.93 8.77 -20.94
N GLY A 159 24.04 7.92 -20.39
CA GLY A 159 24.33 7.17 -19.16
C GLY A 159 24.39 8.04 -17.91
N THR A 160 23.93 9.28 -17.98
CA THR A 160 23.82 10.18 -16.83
C THR A 160 22.80 9.65 -15.86
N PHE A 161 23.05 9.82 -14.56
CA PHE A 161 22.08 9.47 -13.51
C PHE A 161 20.69 10.03 -13.81
N PRO A 162 19.62 9.35 -13.37
CA PRO A 162 18.28 9.90 -13.48
C PRO A 162 18.24 11.31 -12.87
N PRO A 163 17.41 12.20 -13.41
CA PRO A 163 17.46 13.61 -13.06
C PRO A 163 16.76 13.89 -11.73
N TRP A 164 17.15 13.20 -10.65
CA TRP A 164 16.54 13.31 -9.32
C TRP A 164 16.73 14.70 -8.68
N THR A 165 17.68 15.50 -9.17
CA THR A 165 17.78 16.92 -8.79
C THR A 165 16.61 17.76 -9.31
N LEU A 166 15.84 17.26 -10.28
CA LEU A 166 14.56 17.83 -10.72
C LEU A 166 13.42 17.40 -9.78
N TRP A 167 13.67 17.46 -8.48
CA TRP A 167 12.74 17.02 -7.43
C TRP A 167 11.41 17.79 -7.43
N LYS A 168 11.34 18.93 -8.12
CA LYS A 168 10.11 19.69 -8.38
C LYS A 168 9.25 19.10 -9.52
N GLY A 169 9.44 17.83 -9.86
CA GLY A 169 8.61 17.10 -10.82
C GLY A 169 8.52 17.75 -12.20
N SER A 170 7.30 17.97 -12.69
CA SER A 170 7.00 18.53 -14.01
C SER A 170 7.65 19.90 -14.25
N LEU A 171 7.66 20.79 -13.25
CA LEU A 171 8.36 22.08 -13.36
C LEU A 171 9.85 21.87 -13.64
N GLY A 172 10.50 20.99 -12.87
CA GLY A 172 11.91 20.68 -13.05
C GLY A 172 12.21 20.12 -14.45
N LEU A 173 11.38 19.18 -14.91
CA LEU A 173 11.51 18.57 -16.24
C LEU A 173 11.27 19.56 -17.38
N GLN A 174 10.29 20.47 -17.26
CA GLN A 174 10.07 21.48 -18.29
C GLN A 174 11.24 22.45 -18.37
N LEU A 175 11.72 22.95 -17.23
CA LEU A 175 12.88 23.83 -17.20
C LEU A 175 14.11 23.11 -17.76
N PHE A 176 14.30 21.82 -17.46
CA PHE A 176 15.41 21.03 -17.99
C PHE A 176 15.40 20.93 -19.52
N ASN A 177 14.21 20.83 -20.12
CA ASN A 177 14.04 20.75 -21.57
C ASN A 177 14.14 22.11 -22.28
N GLN A 178 14.20 23.22 -21.54
CA GLN A 178 14.45 24.53 -22.15
C GLN A 178 15.90 24.64 -22.61
N ASN A 179 16.11 25.40 -23.67
CA ASN A 179 17.43 25.59 -24.27
C ASN A 179 18.26 26.60 -23.44
N TYR A 180 18.59 26.22 -22.21
CA TYR A 180 19.51 26.98 -21.36
C TYR A 180 20.95 26.80 -21.81
N SER A 181 21.78 27.81 -21.58
CA SER A 181 23.23 27.66 -21.69
C SER A 181 23.72 26.56 -20.73
N GLU A 182 24.80 25.88 -21.09
CA GLU A 182 25.36 24.79 -20.28
C GLU A 182 25.75 25.25 -18.86
N GLU A 183 26.14 26.51 -18.69
CA GLU A 183 26.39 27.14 -17.38
C GLU A 183 25.12 27.23 -16.53
N ARG A 184 23.99 27.66 -17.13
CA ARG A 184 22.70 27.70 -16.43
C ARG A 184 22.19 26.30 -16.11
N LYS A 185 22.37 25.32 -16.99
CA LYS A 185 21.99 23.92 -16.68
C LYS A 185 22.78 23.39 -15.49
N LYS A 186 24.09 23.66 -15.41
CA LYS A 186 24.92 23.31 -14.26
C LYS A 186 24.45 23.99 -12.98
N MET A 187 24.12 25.28 -13.05
CA MET A 187 23.66 26.06 -11.90
C MET A 187 22.29 25.63 -11.37
N TYR A 188 21.30 25.42 -12.25
CA TYR A 188 19.92 25.10 -11.86
C TYR A 188 19.70 23.63 -11.53
N PHE A 189 20.36 22.73 -12.24
CA PHE A 189 20.10 21.29 -12.12
C PHE A 189 21.15 20.56 -11.31
N ARG A 190 22.12 21.31 -10.75
CA ARG A 190 23.27 20.81 -10.00
C ARG A 190 23.71 19.48 -10.59
N SER A 191 23.90 19.47 -11.92
CA SER A 191 24.34 18.31 -12.68
C SER A 191 25.84 18.11 -12.49
N ASP A 192 26.36 18.41 -11.31
CA ASP A 192 27.70 18.03 -10.95
C ASP A 192 27.67 16.53 -10.76
N ALA A 193 27.86 15.84 -11.89
CA ALA A 193 28.62 14.61 -11.98
C ALA A 193 30.02 14.71 -11.31
N LYS A 194 30.36 15.86 -10.70
CA LYS A 194 31.54 16.13 -9.85
C LYS A 194 31.25 16.10 -8.34
N SER A 195 29.99 15.97 -7.89
CA SER A 195 29.74 15.39 -6.57
C SER A 195 29.97 13.89 -6.72
N ASP A 196 30.95 13.33 -6.03
CA ASP A 196 31.25 11.88 -6.07
C ASP A 196 30.03 10.99 -5.73
N MET A 197 28.97 11.59 -5.16
CA MET A 197 27.74 10.90 -4.77
C MET A 197 26.53 11.35 -5.57
N PRO A 198 25.75 10.42 -6.16
CA PRO A 198 24.51 10.74 -6.86
C PRO A 198 23.46 11.34 -5.90
N PRO A 199 22.53 12.18 -6.40
CA PRO A 199 21.44 12.74 -5.59
C PRO A 199 20.56 11.63 -4.97
N TYR A 200 19.70 12.01 -4.02
CA TYR A 200 18.71 11.08 -3.48
C TYR A 200 17.48 10.97 -4.37
N PRO A 201 16.85 9.79 -4.45
CA PRO A 201 15.69 9.57 -5.29
C PRO A 201 14.43 10.30 -4.79
N PRO A 202 13.51 10.71 -5.70
CA PRO A 202 12.37 11.55 -5.36
C PRO A 202 11.17 10.79 -4.77
N TRP A 203 11.19 9.45 -4.73
CA TRP A 203 10.10 8.64 -4.17
C TRP A 203 10.15 8.49 -2.65
N ILE A 204 11.13 9.13 -1.99
CA ILE A 204 11.25 9.16 -0.54
C ILE A 204 10.76 10.51 -0.04
N GLU A 205 9.76 10.45 0.82
CA GLU A 205 9.17 11.62 1.45
C GLU A 205 9.83 11.86 2.81
N GLY A 206 9.99 13.13 3.18
CA GLY A 206 10.62 13.55 4.44
C GLY A 206 12.16 13.55 4.42
N SER A 207 12.74 14.13 5.47
CA SER A 207 14.19 14.16 5.71
C SER A 207 14.74 12.83 6.24
N ASP A 208 16.05 12.73 6.49
CA ASP A 208 16.62 11.51 7.08
C ASP A 208 16.14 11.31 8.53
N GLU A 209 15.85 12.40 9.24
CA GLU A 209 15.37 12.42 10.63
C GLU A 209 13.89 12.03 10.75
N GLU A 210 13.09 12.25 9.69
CA GLU A 210 11.67 11.88 9.65
C GLU A 210 11.46 10.41 9.20
N ASN A 211 12.52 9.75 8.76
CA ASN A 211 12.51 8.40 8.22
C ASN A 211 13.30 7.41 9.08
N TYR A 212 13.14 6.13 8.79
CA TYR A 212 14.05 5.11 9.30
C TYR A 212 15.48 5.45 8.89
N PRO A 213 16.48 5.10 9.73
CA PRO A 213 17.81 5.59 9.47
C PRO A 213 18.37 5.08 8.15
N LEU A 214 19.08 5.98 7.45
CA LEU A 214 19.69 5.76 6.14
C LEU A 214 18.72 5.52 4.98
N THR A 215 17.40 5.76 5.14
CA THR A 215 16.42 5.46 4.07
C THR A 215 16.82 6.06 2.73
N ARG A 216 17.11 7.37 2.64
CA ARG A 216 17.46 8.01 1.35
C ARG A 216 18.72 7.42 0.72
N GLN A 217 19.75 7.15 1.53
CA GLN A 217 20.98 6.51 1.09
C GLN A 217 20.73 5.08 0.57
N VAL A 218 20.04 4.24 1.35
CA VAL A 218 19.76 2.86 0.96
C VAL A 218 18.98 2.79 -0.34
N GLN A 219 17.98 3.66 -0.52
CA GLN A 219 17.13 3.66 -1.71
C GLN A 219 17.93 4.04 -2.96
N ARG A 220 18.84 5.01 -2.86
CA ARG A 220 19.80 5.34 -3.92
C ARG A 220 20.70 4.14 -4.23
N ASP A 221 21.33 3.58 -3.20
CA ASP A 221 22.34 2.52 -3.37
C ASP A 221 21.72 1.23 -3.94
N VAL A 222 20.50 0.88 -3.51
CA VAL A 222 19.74 -0.24 -4.07
C VAL A 222 19.38 0.03 -5.54
N TRP A 223 18.94 1.24 -5.89
CA TRP A 223 18.64 1.58 -7.28
C TRP A 223 19.89 1.47 -8.16
N ILE A 224 21.05 1.99 -7.72
CA ILE A 224 22.33 1.90 -8.43
C ILE A 224 22.73 0.43 -8.65
N HIS A 225 22.65 -0.38 -7.60
CA HIS A 225 22.97 -1.80 -7.65
C HIS A 225 22.10 -2.55 -8.66
N GLN A 226 20.81 -2.21 -8.69
CA GLN A 226 19.84 -2.86 -9.57
C GLN A 226 19.86 -2.33 -11.00
N HIS A 227 20.23 -1.07 -11.22
CA HIS A 227 20.24 -0.44 -12.54
C HIS A 227 21.68 -0.11 -12.93
N PRO A 228 22.49 -1.07 -13.41
CA PRO A 228 23.76 -0.73 -14.03
C PRO A 228 23.51 0.02 -15.36
N PRO A 229 24.40 0.94 -15.76
CA PRO A 229 24.26 1.66 -17.02
C PRO A 229 24.43 0.75 -18.26
N ASN A 230 25.16 -0.37 -18.12
CA ASN A 230 25.36 -1.35 -19.19
C ASN A 230 25.02 -2.76 -18.70
N CYS A 231 23.82 -3.24 -19.01
CA CYS A 231 23.36 -4.57 -18.64
C CYS A 231 24.07 -5.71 -19.39
N SER A 232 24.83 -5.41 -20.45
CA SER A 232 25.59 -6.39 -21.23
C SER A 232 26.98 -6.69 -20.66
N ASP A 233 27.41 -5.96 -19.63
CA ASP A 233 28.69 -6.17 -18.95
C ASP A 233 28.79 -7.62 -18.42
N THR A 234 29.87 -8.31 -18.78
CA THR A 234 30.11 -9.72 -18.47
C THR A 234 30.49 -9.96 -17.01
N SER A 235 30.85 -8.91 -16.27
CA SER A 235 31.08 -8.96 -14.82
C SER A 235 29.77 -9.03 -14.03
N LEU A 236 28.65 -8.60 -14.62
CA LEU A 236 27.36 -8.63 -13.96
C LEU A 236 26.89 -10.05 -13.71
N ARG A 237 26.15 -10.20 -12.62
CA ARG A 237 25.56 -11.46 -12.17
C ARG A 237 24.10 -11.20 -11.90
N PHE A 238 23.26 -12.21 -12.11
CA PHE A 238 21.82 -12.07 -12.03
C PHE A 238 21.23 -13.10 -11.07
N LEU A 239 20.14 -12.71 -10.41
CA LEU A 239 19.24 -13.58 -9.66
C LEU A 239 17.85 -13.43 -10.28
N TYR A 240 17.40 -14.43 -11.03
CA TYR A 240 16.07 -14.45 -11.61
C TYR A 240 15.08 -15.14 -10.67
N ALA A 241 13.98 -14.50 -10.33
CA ALA A 241 12.99 -15.09 -9.43
C ALA A 241 11.57 -14.76 -9.87
N ASP A 242 10.76 -15.81 -10.04
CA ASP A 242 9.32 -15.63 -10.03
C ASP A 242 8.88 -15.25 -8.62
N TRP A 243 7.92 -14.34 -8.52
CA TRP A 243 7.34 -13.92 -7.25
C TRP A 243 6.69 -15.11 -6.56
N GLU A 244 5.66 -15.63 -7.21
CA GLU A 244 4.96 -16.84 -6.78
C GLU A 244 4.20 -17.42 -7.97
N ARG A 245 4.29 -18.75 -8.13
CA ARG A 245 3.54 -19.51 -9.13
C ARG A 245 2.33 -20.20 -8.50
N LEU A 246 2.49 -20.71 -7.28
CA LEU A 246 1.47 -21.54 -6.64
C LEU A 246 0.49 -20.69 -5.82
N PRO A 247 -0.80 -21.05 -5.79
CA PRO A 247 -1.72 -20.49 -4.81
C PRO A 247 -1.28 -20.99 -3.41
N GLY A 248 -1.13 -20.08 -2.44
CA GLY A 248 -0.79 -20.48 -1.06
C GLY A 248 -0.33 -19.33 -0.18
N PHE A 249 0.49 -18.42 -0.71
CA PHE A 249 0.93 -17.24 0.03
C PHE A 249 0.04 -16.03 -0.27
N GLY A 250 -0.45 -15.39 0.80
CA GLY A 250 -1.04 -14.05 0.75
C GLY A 250 0.00 -13.01 0.30
N ILE A 251 -0.47 -11.90 -0.27
CA ILE A 251 0.41 -10.85 -0.85
C ILE A 251 1.46 -10.35 0.15
N GLY A 252 1.06 -10.08 1.41
CA GLY A 252 2.00 -9.62 2.43
C GLY A 252 3.17 -10.60 2.67
N ALA A 253 2.90 -11.92 2.59
CA ALA A 253 3.94 -12.92 2.66
C ALA A 253 4.83 -12.86 1.40
N GLN A 254 4.24 -12.78 0.20
CA GLN A 254 5.00 -12.69 -1.05
C GLN A 254 5.94 -11.47 -1.08
N LEU A 255 5.51 -10.30 -0.58
CA LEU A 255 6.33 -9.09 -0.43
C LEU A 255 7.52 -9.32 0.53
N ALA A 256 7.27 -9.95 1.68
CA ALA A 256 8.33 -10.28 2.64
C ALA A 256 9.34 -11.29 2.05
N GLY A 257 8.86 -12.29 1.30
CA GLY A 257 9.72 -13.24 0.58
C GLY A 257 10.59 -12.55 -0.47
N MET A 258 10.01 -11.66 -1.28
CA MET A 258 10.77 -10.91 -2.29
C MET A 258 11.80 -9.95 -1.67
N SER A 259 11.50 -9.38 -0.50
CA SER A 259 12.48 -8.62 0.28
C SER A 259 13.69 -9.45 0.68
N GLY A 260 13.49 -10.73 0.98
CA GLY A 260 14.56 -11.70 1.24
C GLY A 260 15.41 -12.01 0.01
N LEU A 261 14.78 -12.15 -1.16
CA LEU A 261 15.51 -12.33 -2.42
C LEU A 261 16.33 -11.10 -2.80
N LEU A 262 15.80 -9.89 -2.60
CA LEU A 262 16.56 -8.67 -2.81
C LEU A 262 17.77 -8.57 -1.85
N ALA A 263 17.61 -9.00 -0.59
CA ALA A 263 18.76 -9.09 0.33
C ALA A 263 19.85 -10.03 -0.17
N ILE A 264 19.46 -11.19 -0.68
CA ILE A 264 20.38 -12.17 -1.25
C ILE A 264 21.09 -11.57 -2.47
N ALA A 265 20.33 -10.94 -3.37
CA ALA A 265 20.84 -10.30 -4.57
C ALA A 265 21.93 -9.27 -4.24
N ILE A 266 21.68 -8.36 -3.30
CA ILE A 266 22.64 -7.34 -2.87
C ILE A 266 23.89 -7.97 -2.24
N LYS A 267 23.70 -8.95 -1.34
CA LYS A 267 24.84 -9.62 -0.67
C LYS A 267 25.73 -10.38 -1.64
N GLU A 268 25.15 -10.97 -2.68
CA GLU A 268 25.88 -11.70 -3.71
C GLU A 268 26.30 -10.83 -4.89
N LYS A 269 26.07 -9.50 -4.84
CA LYS A 269 26.33 -8.56 -5.93
C LYS A 269 25.65 -8.98 -7.25
N ARG A 270 24.41 -9.45 -7.15
CA ARG A 270 23.56 -9.85 -8.27
C ARG A 270 22.43 -8.86 -8.48
N ILE A 271 22.08 -8.60 -9.72
CA ILE A 271 20.87 -7.86 -10.08
C ILE A 271 19.69 -8.82 -9.93
N LEU A 272 18.74 -8.49 -9.05
CA LEU A 272 17.48 -9.20 -8.96
C LEU A 272 16.66 -8.90 -10.22
N VAL A 273 16.11 -9.94 -10.85
CA VAL A 273 15.15 -9.84 -11.95
C VAL A 273 13.90 -10.63 -11.56
N THR A 274 12.73 -10.01 -11.68
CA THR A 274 11.46 -10.66 -11.36
C THR A 274 10.73 -11.13 -12.60
N GLY A 275 10.24 -12.37 -12.50
CA GLY A 275 9.46 -13.06 -13.52
C GLY A 275 7.97 -13.08 -13.18
N TYR A 276 7.38 -14.26 -13.30
CA TYR A 276 5.95 -14.52 -13.12
C TYR A 276 5.46 -14.12 -11.72
N TYR A 277 4.29 -13.45 -11.69
CA TYR A 277 3.56 -13.06 -10.49
C TYR A 277 2.10 -13.48 -10.61
N ASN A 278 1.74 -14.57 -9.93
CA ASN A 278 0.39 -15.15 -10.00
C ASN A 278 -0.74 -14.18 -9.67
N ARG A 279 -0.49 -13.16 -8.83
CA ARG A 279 -1.50 -12.18 -8.42
C ARG A 279 -1.85 -11.19 -9.52
N ALA A 280 -0.98 -10.98 -10.51
CA ALA A 280 -1.23 -10.16 -11.69
C ALA A 280 -1.77 -10.98 -12.88
N ASP A 281 -2.08 -12.28 -12.68
CA ASP A 281 -2.67 -13.12 -13.71
C ASP A 281 -4.20 -12.99 -13.72
N HIS A 282 -4.68 -11.84 -14.17
CA HIS A 282 -6.11 -11.53 -14.32
C HIS A 282 -6.34 -10.47 -15.41
N ASN A 283 -7.60 -10.21 -15.75
CA ASN A 283 -7.97 -9.46 -16.95
C ASN A 283 -7.69 -7.95 -16.87
N GLY A 284 -7.66 -7.39 -15.66
CA GLY A 284 -7.19 -6.03 -15.42
C GLY A 284 -5.73 -5.80 -15.84
N CYS A 285 -4.84 -6.80 -15.67
CA CYS A 285 -3.46 -6.74 -16.14
C CYS A 285 -3.34 -7.22 -17.59
N LYS A 286 -2.87 -6.36 -18.49
CA LYS A 286 -2.87 -6.60 -19.95
C LYS A 286 -1.48 -6.60 -20.57
N GLY A 287 -1.35 -7.25 -21.73
CA GLY A 287 -0.12 -7.28 -22.52
C GLY A 287 1.08 -7.81 -21.73
N LEU A 288 2.25 -7.17 -21.90
CA LEU A 288 3.49 -7.53 -21.20
C LEU A 288 3.43 -7.36 -19.67
N ALA A 289 2.41 -6.66 -19.16
CA ALA A 289 2.21 -6.49 -17.72
C ALA A 289 1.37 -7.61 -17.10
N ARG A 290 0.69 -8.45 -17.91
CA ARG A 290 -0.06 -9.59 -17.38
C ARG A 290 0.89 -10.56 -16.69
N SER A 291 0.51 -11.02 -15.50
CA SER A 291 1.29 -11.94 -14.67
C SER A 291 2.68 -11.40 -14.32
N SER A 292 2.85 -10.08 -14.29
CA SER A 292 4.10 -9.39 -13.97
C SER A 292 3.84 -8.34 -12.90
N TRP A 293 4.81 -8.16 -12.00
CA TRP A 293 4.81 -7.08 -11.01
C TRP A 293 4.64 -5.69 -11.64
N SER A 294 5.11 -5.54 -12.89
CA SER A 294 4.97 -4.32 -13.69
C SER A 294 3.53 -3.86 -13.92
N CYS A 295 2.54 -4.72 -13.67
CA CYS A 295 1.15 -4.32 -13.65
C CYS A 295 0.86 -3.29 -12.57
N TYR A 296 1.54 -3.34 -11.42
CA TYR A 296 1.23 -2.48 -10.27
C TYR A 296 2.31 -1.42 -9.99
N PHE A 297 3.58 -1.78 -10.15
CA PHE A 297 4.70 -0.88 -9.84
C PHE A 297 5.80 -1.03 -10.88
N LEU A 298 6.72 -0.07 -10.95
CA LEU A 298 7.88 -0.21 -11.82
C LEU A 298 8.70 -1.48 -11.49
N PRO A 299 9.23 -2.20 -12.50
CA PRO A 299 10.07 -3.38 -12.28
C PRO A 299 11.28 -3.08 -11.39
N GLU A 300 11.84 -4.10 -10.76
CA GLU A 300 13.02 -4.03 -9.89
C GLU A 300 14.32 -3.59 -10.58
N THR A 301 14.38 -3.60 -11.92
CA THR A 301 15.55 -3.23 -12.75
C THR A 301 15.10 -2.81 -14.15
N SER A 302 16.01 -2.22 -14.94
CA SER A 302 15.80 -1.82 -16.33
C SER A 302 15.39 -2.97 -17.26
N ALA A 303 14.68 -2.64 -18.34
CA ALA A 303 14.22 -3.61 -19.34
C ALA A 303 15.39 -4.39 -19.98
N ASP A 304 16.52 -3.74 -20.21
CA ASP A 304 17.72 -4.37 -20.79
C ASP A 304 18.31 -5.43 -19.88
N CYS A 305 18.35 -5.18 -18.56
CA CYS A 305 18.82 -6.15 -17.58
C CYS A 305 17.86 -7.33 -17.46
N ARG A 306 16.53 -7.09 -17.54
CA ARG A 306 15.53 -8.17 -17.58
C ARG A 306 15.67 -9.04 -18.82
N LYS A 307 15.88 -8.41 -19.99
CA LYS A 307 16.14 -9.11 -21.25
C LYS A 307 17.41 -9.94 -21.15
N ARG A 308 18.52 -9.34 -20.73
CA ARG A 308 19.81 -10.02 -20.53
C ARG A 308 19.67 -11.23 -19.61
N ALA A 309 19.02 -11.09 -18.46
CA ALA A 309 18.82 -12.21 -17.55
C ALA A 309 17.99 -13.33 -18.20
N SER A 310 16.97 -12.97 -18.98
CA SER A 310 16.14 -13.94 -19.73
C SER A 310 16.94 -14.69 -20.80
N ASP A 311 17.87 -14.02 -21.47
CA ASP A 311 18.79 -14.65 -22.43
C ASP A 311 19.79 -15.58 -21.71
N LEU A 312 20.33 -15.14 -20.56
CA LEU A 312 21.27 -15.92 -19.76
C LEU A 312 20.62 -17.19 -19.17
N MET A 313 19.34 -17.16 -18.85
CA MET A 313 18.58 -18.32 -18.38
C MET A 313 18.56 -19.48 -19.40
N GLN A 314 18.70 -19.17 -20.70
CA GLN A 314 18.71 -20.17 -21.78
C GLN A 314 20.11 -20.78 -22.03
N SER A 315 21.16 -20.18 -21.47
CA SER A 315 22.55 -20.60 -21.70
C SER A 315 23.06 -21.53 -20.60
N LYS A 316 23.39 -22.78 -20.96
CA LYS A 316 24.00 -23.76 -20.02
C LYS A 316 25.31 -23.25 -19.40
N ASP A 317 26.11 -22.51 -20.16
CA ASP A 317 27.38 -21.95 -19.68
C ASP A 317 27.18 -20.87 -18.62
N SER A 318 26.10 -20.09 -18.73
CA SER A 318 25.75 -19.09 -17.71
C SER A 318 25.41 -19.74 -16.38
N TRP A 319 24.77 -20.91 -16.41
CA TRP A 319 24.45 -21.70 -15.23
C TRP A 319 25.70 -22.32 -14.60
N SER A 320 26.55 -22.98 -15.40
CA SER A 320 27.76 -23.64 -14.90
C SER A 320 28.75 -22.65 -14.27
N ASN A 321 28.86 -21.45 -14.83
CA ASN A 321 29.71 -20.37 -14.31
C ASN A 321 29.03 -19.53 -13.21
N GLY A 322 27.82 -19.87 -12.80
CA GLY A 322 27.08 -19.15 -11.74
C GLY A 322 26.74 -17.69 -12.08
N ILE A 323 26.71 -17.34 -13.37
CA ILE A 323 26.36 -16.00 -13.85
C ILE A 323 24.90 -15.71 -13.52
N ILE A 324 24.04 -16.68 -13.76
CA ILE A 324 22.62 -16.67 -13.42
C ILE A 324 22.36 -17.61 -12.24
N LYS A 325 21.49 -17.20 -11.34
CA LYS A 325 20.90 -18.03 -10.29
C LYS A 325 19.39 -17.82 -10.29
N VAL A 326 18.67 -18.77 -9.71
CA VAL A 326 17.23 -18.68 -9.47
C VAL A 326 16.87 -18.81 -7.99
N LYS A 327 15.62 -18.50 -7.67
CA LYS A 327 15.03 -18.64 -6.32
C LYS A 327 15.29 -20.02 -5.72
N GLU A 328 15.21 -21.08 -6.53
CA GLU A 328 15.36 -22.48 -6.13
C GLU A 328 16.80 -22.84 -5.70
N ASN A 329 17.79 -22.00 -6.03
CA ASN A 329 19.16 -22.17 -5.50
C ASN A 329 19.27 -21.83 -3.99
N TYR A 330 18.19 -21.34 -3.37
CA TYR A 330 18.18 -20.94 -1.96
C TYR A 330 17.07 -21.66 -1.20
N THR A 331 17.39 -22.05 0.03
CA THR A 331 16.40 -22.61 0.96
C THR A 331 15.40 -21.55 1.38
N SER A 332 14.18 -21.98 1.74
CA SER A 332 13.17 -21.09 2.32
C SER A 332 13.72 -20.36 3.56
N LYS A 333 14.55 -21.01 4.39
CA LYS A 333 15.16 -20.35 5.56
C LYS A 333 16.09 -19.20 5.16
N GLN A 334 16.84 -19.31 4.06
CA GLN A 334 17.69 -18.23 3.56
C GLN A 334 16.86 -17.05 3.06
N ILE A 335 15.75 -17.32 2.37
CA ILE A 335 14.86 -16.27 1.84
C ILE A 335 14.12 -15.56 2.99
N TRP A 336 13.40 -16.32 3.82
CA TRP A 336 12.51 -15.76 4.85
C TRP A 336 13.21 -15.32 6.13
N ALA A 337 14.32 -16.00 6.47
CA ALA A 337 14.99 -15.84 7.74
C ALA A 337 16.51 -15.65 7.60
N GLY A 338 16.99 -15.34 6.39
CA GLY A 338 18.40 -15.08 6.14
C GLY A 338 18.91 -13.82 6.83
N HIS A 339 20.24 -13.65 6.75
CA HIS A 339 20.89 -12.41 7.14
C HIS A 339 20.63 -11.33 6.10
N ILE A 340 20.16 -10.18 6.57
CA ILE A 340 20.00 -8.96 5.77
C ILE A 340 21.36 -8.38 5.32
N PRO A 341 21.40 -7.50 4.30
CA PRO A 341 22.64 -6.85 3.88
C PRO A 341 23.28 -6.03 5.01
N ARG A 342 24.61 -6.03 5.06
CA ARG A 342 25.41 -5.30 6.07
C ARG A 342 26.27 -4.19 5.47
N VAL A 343 26.10 -3.90 4.18
CA VAL A 343 26.84 -2.84 3.48
C VAL A 343 26.59 -1.45 4.09
N TRP A 344 25.44 -1.25 4.75
CA TRP A 344 25.10 -0.02 5.50
C TRP A 344 25.35 -0.13 7.02
N GLY A 345 26.11 -1.12 7.47
CA GLY A 345 26.37 -1.34 8.89
C GLY A 345 25.18 -1.94 9.66
N ARG A 346 24.76 -1.29 10.76
CA ARG A 346 23.71 -1.78 11.66
C ARG A 346 22.67 -0.70 12.04
N PRO A 347 21.95 -0.10 11.07
CA PRO A 347 21.07 1.05 11.30
C PRO A 347 19.95 0.84 12.31
N TRP A 348 19.43 -0.38 12.38
CA TRP A 348 18.40 -0.74 13.34
C TRP A 348 18.84 -0.66 14.81
N LYS A 349 20.14 -0.54 15.11
CA LYS A 349 20.63 -0.40 16.49
C LYS A 349 20.30 0.97 17.11
N TYR A 350 20.06 1.99 16.28
CA TYR A 350 19.77 3.35 16.72
C TYR A 350 18.38 3.82 16.27
N MET A 351 17.53 2.90 15.81
CA MET A 351 16.11 3.17 15.64
C MET A 351 15.49 3.48 17.00
N GLN A 352 14.80 4.60 17.08
CA GLN A 352 14.04 4.96 18.27
C GLN A 352 12.67 4.25 18.26
N PRO A 353 12.18 3.81 19.43
CA PRO A 353 10.90 3.11 19.53
C PRO A 353 9.73 4.09 19.42
N THR A 354 8.84 3.85 18.46
CA THR A 354 7.61 4.63 18.23
C THR A 354 6.35 3.75 18.19
N THR A 355 6.48 2.49 18.63
CA THR A 355 5.38 1.54 18.72
C THR A 355 4.89 1.44 20.17
N GLU A 356 3.59 1.60 20.37
CA GLU A 356 2.96 1.55 21.70
C GLU A 356 2.06 0.32 21.85
N ILE A 357 2.09 -0.27 23.05
CA ILE A 357 1.15 -1.31 23.50
C ILE A 357 0.80 -1.04 24.96
N ASN A 358 -0.50 -1.00 25.28
CA ASN A 358 -0.99 -0.73 26.64
C ASN A 358 -0.34 0.52 27.26
N ASP A 359 -0.40 1.64 26.52
CA ASP A 359 0.12 2.96 26.92
C ASP A 359 1.64 3.00 27.22
N ARG A 360 2.40 2.02 26.71
CA ARG A 360 3.85 1.94 26.86
C ARG A 360 4.54 1.74 25.53
N LEU A 361 5.59 2.52 25.29
CA LEU A 361 6.49 2.31 24.18
C LEU A 361 7.22 0.99 24.33
N VAL A 362 7.17 0.18 23.29
CA VAL A 362 7.90 -1.08 23.25
C VAL A 362 9.28 -0.85 22.65
N ILE A 363 10.30 -1.02 23.47
CA ILE A 363 11.69 -0.66 23.14
C ILE A 363 12.49 -1.84 22.59
N ASN A 364 12.00 -3.07 22.82
CA ASN A 364 12.77 -4.29 22.65
C ASN A 364 12.13 -5.24 21.63
N HIS A 365 12.78 -5.42 20.48
CA HIS A 365 12.34 -6.37 19.44
C HIS A 365 13.49 -7.22 18.90
N ARG A 366 13.32 -8.56 18.89
CA ARG A 366 14.40 -9.54 18.59
C ARG A 366 14.86 -9.55 17.13
N LYS A 367 14.16 -8.86 16.23
CA LYS A 367 14.39 -8.86 14.77
C LYS A 367 14.28 -7.47 14.14
N MET A 368 14.75 -6.44 14.85
CA MET A 368 14.73 -5.05 14.33
C MET A 368 15.52 -4.89 13.03
N ASP A 369 16.55 -5.71 12.84
CA ASP A 369 17.29 -5.78 11.59
C ASP A 369 16.40 -6.13 10.40
N ARG A 370 15.55 -7.15 10.55
CA ARG A 370 14.57 -7.51 9.52
C ARG A 370 13.48 -6.46 9.34
N ARG A 371 13.01 -5.83 10.43
CA ARG A 371 12.05 -4.70 10.39
C ARG A 371 12.55 -3.57 9.51
N TRP A 372 13.77 -3.16 9.78
CA TRP A 372 14.42 -2.14 9.00
C TRP A 372 14.58 -2.58 7.53
N TRP A 373 15.13 -3.77 7.27
CA TRP A 373 15.40 -4.20 5.90
C TRP A 373 14.15 -4.39 5.04
N ILE A 374 13.11 -5.03 5.57
CA ILE A 374 11.88 -5.26 4.79
C ILE A 374 11.21 -3.93 4.45
N ALA A 375 11.23 -2.94 5.35
CA ALA A 375 10.75 -1.59 5.04
C ALA A 375 11.51 -0.98 3.85
N GLN A 376 12.86 -1.06 3.84
CA GLN A 376 13.67 -0.56 2.74
C GLN A 376 13.40 -1.31 1.42
N ALA A 377 13.35 -2.63 1.47
CA ALA A 377 13.14 -3.47 0.28
C ALA A 377 11.76 -3.24 -0.35
N VAL A 378 10.70 -3.18 0.48
CA VAL A 378 9.33 -2.95 0.00
C VAL A 378 9.20 -1.54 -0.58
N ARG A 379 9.80 -0.53 0.08
CA ARG A 379 9.85 0.84 -0.44
C ARG A 379 10.47 0.91 -1.83
N TYR A 380 11.56 0.18 -2.06
CA TYR A 380 12.23 0.12 -3.36
C TYR A 380 11.38 -0.62 -4.43
N LEU A 381 10.83 -1.79 -4.07
CA LEU A 381 10.01 -2.61 -4.97
C LEU A 381 8.70 -1.93 -5.35
N MET A 382 8.23 -0.97 -4.55
CA MET A 382 6.99 -0.20 -4.74
C MET A 382 7.24 1.28 -5.06
N ARG A 383 8.47 1.67 -5.40
CA ARG A 383 8.92 3.08 -5.51
C ARG A 383 8.05 3.97 -6.40
N PHE A 384 7.59 3.44 -7.52
CA PHE A 384 6.73 4.15 -8.45
C PHE A 384 5.57 3.26 -8.87
N GLN A 385 4.36 3.81 -8.78
CA GLN A 385 3.13 3.15 -9.21
C GLN A 385 3.06 3.11 -10.74
N SER A 386 2.48 2.04 -11.27
CA SER A 386 2.09 1.97 -12.68
C SER A 386 0.85 2.84 -12.94
N GLU A 387 0.56 3.07 -14.22
CA GLU A 387 -0.70 3.72 -14.62
C GLU A 387 -1.93 2.92 -14.13
N TYR A 388 -1.86 1.58 -14.11
CA TYR A 388 -2.95 0.74 -13.63
C TYR A 388 -3.17 0.89 -12.13
N MET A 389 -2.11 0.87 -11.31
CA MET A 389 -2.24 1.05 -9.86
C MET A 389 -2.75 2.45 -9.50
N CYS A 390 -2.29 3.48 -10.20
CA CYS A 390 -2.80 4.83 -10.02
C CYS A 390 -4.31 4.92 -10.33
N ARG A 391 -4.79 4.27 -11.41
CA ARG A 391 -6.23 4.25 -11.74
C ARG A 391 -7.05 3.54 -10.65
N LEU A 392 -6.54 2.43 -10.10
CA LEU A 392 -7.18 1.76 -8.97
C LEU A 392 -7.28 2.66 -7.75
N LEU A 393 -6.23 3.46 -7.46
CA LEU A 393 -6.25 4.44 -6.37
C LEU A 393 -7.21 5.58 -6.64
N ASN A 394 -7.30 6.09 -7.87
CA ASN A 394 -8.27 7.10 -8.27
C ASN A 394 -9.71 6.63 -8.03
N VAL A 395 -10.05 5.40 -8.44
CA VAL A 395 -11.37 4.80 -8.17
C VAL A 395 -11.64 4.72 -6.68
N ALA A 396 -10.68 4.25 -5.89
CA ALA A 396 -10.84 4.10 -4.45
C ALA A 396 -10.96 5.44 -3.71
N ARG A 397 -10.15 6.43 -4.07
CA ARG A 397 -10.21 7.78 -3.53
C ARG A 397 -11.50 8.49 -3.93
N HIS A 398 -11.99 8.30 -5.16
CA HIS A 398 -13.28 8.86 -5.56
C HIS A 398 -14.43 8.25 -4.77
N SER A 399 -14.45 6.92 -4.65
CA SER A 399 -15.46 6.23 -3.86
C SER A 399 -15.41 6.61 -2.38
N ALA A 400 -14.23 6.88 -1.82
CA ALA A 400 -14.08 7.22 -0.41
C ALA A 400 -14.31 8.71 -0.13
N PHE A 401 -13.72 9.58 -0.94
CA PHE A 401 -13.58 11.02 -0.64
C PHE A 401 -14.25 11.91 -1.67
N GLY A 402 -14.79 11.37 -2.76
CA GLY A 402 -15.28 12.13 -3.89
C GLY A 402 -16.43 13.08 -3.51
N MET A 403 -17.37 12.63 -2.68
CA MET A 403 -18.49 13.47 -2.24
C MET A 403 -18.01 14.62 -1.35
N GLN A 404 -17.16 14.31 -0.36
CA GLN A 404 -16.56 15.32 0.51
C GLN A 404 -15.69 16.31 -0.29
N ALA A 405 -14.96 15.84 -1.29
CA ALA A 405 -14.19 16.69 -2.19
C ALA A 405 -15.10 17.60 -3.04
N ALA A 406 -16.24 17.09 -3.50
CA ALA A 406 -17.22 17.88 -4.26
C ALA A 406 -17.80 19.00 -3.40
N LYS A 407 -18.23 18.68 -2.18
CA LYS A 407 -18.68 19.65 -1.17
C LYS A 407 -17.66 20.77 -0.98
N LEU A 408 -16.41 20.42 -0.65
CA LEU A 408 -15.36 21.40 -0.41
C LEU A 408 -15.07 22.27 -1.64
N VAL A 409 -15.14 21.73 -2.84
CA VAL A 409 -14.94 22.52 -4.06
C VAL A 409 -16.11 23.50 -4.22
N LEU A 410 -17.36 23.07 -4.09
CA LEU A 410 -18.53 23.93 -4.26
C LEU A 410 -18.61 25.04 -3.20
N GLU A 411 -18.30 24.73 -1.93
CA GLU A 411 -18.22 25.72 -0.83
C GLU A 411 -17.17 26.83 -1.07
N ASN A 412 -16.14 26.55 -1.89
CA ASN A 412 -14.99 27.44 -2.08
C ASN A 412 -14.88 28.02 -3.51
N VAL A 413 -15.79 27.69 -4.42
CA VAL A 413 -15.86 28.32 -5.74
C VAL A 413 -16.59 29.65 -5.60
N PRO A 414 -15.95 30.81 -5.84
CA PRO A 414 -16.65 32.09 -5.87
C PRO A 414 -17.72 32.06 -6.98
N ASP A 415 -18.84 32.76 -6.78
CA ASP A 415 -19.84 32.99 -7.82
C ASP A 415 -19.16 33.28 -9.16
N THR A 416 -19.44 32.43 -10.15
CA THR A 416 -18.74 32.45 -11.43
C THR A 416 -18.90 33.82 -12.11
N PRO A 417 -17.81 34.51 -12.49
CA PRO A 417 -17.94 35.68 -13.35
C PRO A 417 -18.59 35.24 -14.67
N LYS A 418 -19.66 35.95 -15.07
CA LYS A 418 -20.56 35.66 -16.21
C LYS A 418 -19.92 35.71 -17.61
N THR A 419 -18.62 35.45 -17.74
CA THR A 419 -17.90 35.43 -19.01
C THR A 419 -17.00 34.19 -19.08
N SER A 420 -17.61 33.10 -19.55
CA SER A 420 -16.95 31.85 -19.92
C SER A 420 -16.09 32.04 -21.17
N ASN A 421 -14.92 32.63 -21.03
CA ASN A 421 -13.82 32.32 -21.92
C ASN A 421 -13.06 31.16 -21.28
N SER A 422 -12.93 30.04 -22.01
CA SER A 422 -12.13 28.89 -21.58
C SER A 422 -10.74 29.37 -21.14
N ARG A 423 -10.53 29.51 -19.84
CA ARG A 423 -9.25 30.00 -19.33
C ARG A 423 -8.23 28.90 -19.59
N ALA A 424 -7.23 29.20 -20.41
CA ALA A 424 -6.10 28.29 -20.58
C ALA A 424 -5.46 28.02 -19.21
N GLU A 425 -5.16 26.75 -18.93
CA GLU A 425 -4.48 26.33 -17.69
C GLU A 425 -3.18 27.12 -17.53
N SER A 426 -3.00 27.75 -16.37
CA SER A 426 -1.83 28.55 -16.06
C SER A 426 -0.59 27.67 -15.82
N ASP A 427 0.61 28.24 -15.93
CA ASP A 427 1.85 27.50 -15.68
C ASP A 427 1.94 26.94 -14.25
N ILE A 428 1.37 27.64 -13.26
CA ILE A 428 1.36 27.15 -11.88
C ILE A 428 0.45 25.92 -11.74
N GLU A 429 -0.72 25.91 -12.37
CA GLU A 429 -1.64 24.76 -12.40
C GLU A 429 -0.98 23.56 -13.09
N ARG A 430 -0.43 23.81 -14.29
CA ARG A 430 0.14 22.77 -15.15
C ARG A 430 1.43 22.16 -14.58
N LEU A 431 2.28 22.94 -13.89
CA LEU A 431 3.65 22.52 -13.56
C LEU A 431 3.93 22.37 -12.07
N VAL A 432 3.24 23.14 -11.23
CA VAL A 432 3.48 23.16 -9.79
C VAL A 432 2.37 22.41 -9.07
N TRP A 433 1.11 22.77 -9.31
CA TRP A 433 -0.03 22.13 -8.65
C TRP A 433 -0.34 20.75 -9.23
N SER A 434 0.10 20.45 -10.45
CA SER A 434 0.06 19.08 -11.00
C SER A 434 0.92 18.07 -10.23
N GLU A 435 1.89 18.55 -9.45
CA GLU A 435 2.73 17.74 -8.54
C GLU A 435 2.17 17.70 -7.12
N HIS A 436 1.09 18.43 -6.83
CA HIS A 436 0.46 18.37 -5.52
C HIS A 436 -0.14 16.97 -5.29
N LYS A 437 0.02 16.45 -4.08
CA LYS A 437 -0.57 15.15 -3.74
C LYS A 437 -2.09 15.22 -3.85
N PRO A 438 -2.74 14.12 -4.26
CA PRO A 438 -4.19 14.07 -4.30
C PRO A 438 -4.76 14.39 -2.92
N TYR A 439 -5.83 15.18 -2.92
CA TYR A 439 -6.60 15.46 -1.71
C TYR A 439 -7.06 14.15 -1.07
N ILE A 440 -6.78 14.03 0.22
CA ILE A 440 -7.37 13.06 1.13
C ILE A 440 -7.80 13.82 2.38
N PRO A 441 -8.92 13.46 3.01
CA PRO A 441 -9.34 14.11 4.26
C PRO A 441 -8.26 13.88 5.32
N ARG A 442 -7.79 14.95 5.95
CA ARG A 442 -6.79 14.90 7.02
C ARG A 442 -7.32 15.57 8.30
N PRO A 443 -6.93 15.07 9.49
CA PRO A 443 -6.12 13.85 9.70
C PRO A 443 -6.90 12.57 9.36
N LEU A 444 -6.20 11.58 8.80
CA LEU A 444 -6.74 10.25 8.49
C LEU A 444 -6.13 9.20 9.42
N LEU A 445 -6.98 8.37 10.02
CA LEU A 445 -6.57 7.20 10.79
C LEU A 445 -6.77 5.94 9.94
N SER A 446 -5.70 5.20 9.68
CA SER A 446 -5.79 3.86 9.12
C SER A 446 -5.89 2.81 10.23
N MET A 447 -6.80 1.86 10.07
CA MET A 447 -6.99 0.76 11.01
C MET A 447 -6.97 -0.57 10.24
N HIS A 448 -6.06 -1.47 10.61
CA HIS A 448 -6.02 -2.82 10.04
C HIS A 448 -6.41 -3.86 11.09
N VAL A 449 -7.65 -4.34 11.00
CA VAL A 449 -8.22 -5.39 11.85
C VAL A 449 -8.00 -6.74 11.20
N ARG A 450 -7.14 -7.58 11.79
CA ARG A 450 -6.92 -8.94 11.27
C ARG A 450 -7.98 -9.88 11.82
N MET A 451 -8.71 -10.54 10.91
CA MET A 451 -9.73 -11.55 11.21
C MET A 451 -9.32 -12.92 10.65
N GLY A 452 -10.09 -13.97 10.96
CA GLY A 452 -10.05 -15.27 10.27
C GLY A 452 -9.05 -16.29 10.83
N ASP A 453 -8.48 -17.10 9.93
CA ASP A 453 -7.65 -18.29 10.20
C ASP A 453 -6.30 -18.04 10.89
N LYS A 454 -5.93 -16.78 11.14
CA LYS A 454 -4.65 -16.41 11.79
C LYS A 454 -4.64 -16.47 13.32
N ALA A 455 -5.69 -16.98 13.95
CA ALA A 455 -5.68 -17.30 15.38
C ALA A 455 -4.57 -18.29 15.77
N CYS A 456 -4.03 -19.06 14.82
CA CYS A 456 -2.90 -19.96 15.04
C CYS A 456 -1.53 -19.24 15.07
N GLU A 457 -1.44 -18.00 14.58
CA GLU A 457 -0.20 -17.22 14.51
C GLU A 457 -0.15 -16.12 15.58
N MET A 458 -1.30 -15.56 15.95
CA MET A 458 -1.41 -14.51 16.97
C MET A 458 -2.80 -14.51 17.63
N GLU A 459 -2.90 -13.88 18.80
CA GLU A 459 -4.20 -13.61 19.42
C GLU A 459 -5.02 -12.67 18.52
N LEU A 460 -6.25 -13.10 18.18
CA LEU A 460 -7.21 -12.26 17.48
C LEU A 460 -7.89 -11.35 18.49
N ILE A 461 -7.72 -10.05 18.28
CA ILE A 461 -8.34 -9.03 19.11
C ILE A 461 -9.60 -8.52 18.41
N GLY A 462 -10.69 -8.39 19.17
CA GLY A 462 -11.96 -7.84 18.69
C GLY A 462 -11.86 -6.37 18.30
N PHE A 463 -12.76 -5.94 17.41
CA PHE A 463 -12.81 -4.57 16.87
C PHE A 463 -12.84 -3.47 17.94
N GLU A 464 -13.55 -3.69 19.05
CA GLU A 464 -13.71 -2.71 20.13
C GLU A 464 -12.39 -2.20 20.71
N LYS A 465 -11.38 -3.07 20.90
CA LYS A 465 -10.06 -2.61 21.38
C LYS A 465 -9.34 -1.70 20.39
N TYR A 466 -9.59 -1.85 19.09
CA TYR A 466 -9.04 -0.92 18.11
C TYR A 466 -9.75 0.44 18.20
N MET A 467 -11.06 0.44 18.46
CA MET A 467 -11.84 1.65 18.64
C MET A 467 -11.50 2.40 19.95
N GLU A 468 -11.13 1.68 21.01
CA GLU A 468 -10.57 2.25 22.24
C GLU A 468 -9.29 3.05 21.95
N LEU A 469 -8.33 2.45 21.23
CA LEU A 469 -7.10 3.14 20.80
C LEU A 469 -7.41 4.33 19.87
N ALA A 470 -8.41 4.20 18.99
CA ALA A 470 -8.86 5.30 18.15
C ALA A 470 -9.47 6.44 18.99
N GLY A 471 -10.19 6.12 20.06
CA GLY A 471 -10.70 7.06 21.06
C GLY A 471 -9.58 7.87 21.71
N HIS A 472 -8.55 7.18 22.22
CA HIS A 472 -7.37 7.84 22.82
C HIS A 472 -6.66 8.77 21.81
N LEU A 473 -6.50 8.34 20.55
CA LEU A 473 -5.96 9.23 19.51
C LEU A 473 -6.81 10.46 19.30
N ARG A 474 -8.14 10.31 19.31
CA ARG A 474 -9.05 11.44 19.11
C ARG A 474 -9.05 12.43 20.26
N GLU A 475 -8.88 11.97 21.50
CA GLU A 475 -8.69 12.86 22.66
C GLU A 475 -7.47 13.77 22.48
N ARG A 476 -6.39 13.24 21.90
CA ARG A 476 -5.18 14.01 21.60
C ARG A 476 -5.25 14.80 20.28
N PHE A 477 -6.00 14.30 19.30
CA PHE A 477 -6.15 14.90 17.96
C PHE A 477 -7.64 15.09 17.61
N PRO A 478 -8.29 16.14 18.15
CA PRO A 478 -9.74 16.33 18.01
C PRO A 478 -10.24 16.54 16.58
N SER A 479 -9.36 16.82 15.61
CA SER A 479 -9.70 17.05 14.21
C SER A 479 -9.98 15.78 13.38
N LEU A 480 -9.86 14.57 13.95
CA LEU A 480 -10.28 13.31 13.33
C LEU A 480 -11.84 13.23 13.26
N LYS A 481 -12.45 13.28 12.06
CA LYS A 481 -13.92 13.46 11.79
C LYS A 481 -14.70 12.19 11.30
N ASN A 482 -16.03 12.29 11.04
CA ASN A 482 -17.12 11.28 11.26
C ASN A 482 -18.05 10.90 10.06
N GLU A 483 -18.46 9.60 9.86
CA GLU A 483 -19.64 8.97 9.14
C GLU A 483 -19.56 7.45 8.67
N VAL A 484 -20.70 6.75 8.55
CA VAL A 484 -20.88 5.38 9.11
C VAL A 484 -21.45 4.29 8.16
N ILE A 485 -21.08 2.99 8.31
CA ILE A 485 -21.85 1.78 7.86
C ILE A 485 -21.67 0.47 8.73
N ASP A 486 -22.81 -0.18 9.00
CA ASP A 486 -23.12 -1.49 9.60
C ASP A 486 -22.57 -1.92 10.97
N LYS A 487 -21.32 -2.37 11.13
CA LYS A 487 -20.75 -2.56 12.50
C LYS A 487 -20.18 -1.27 13.05
N THR A 488 -19.78 -0.39 12.15
CA THR A 488 -19.40 0.97 12.51
C THR A 488 -20.60 1.84 12.83
N LYS A 489 -21.85 1.35 12.61
CA LYS A 489 -23.08 1.97 13.14
C LYS A 489 -23.09 2.11 14.65
N LEU A 490 -22.36 1.27 15.36
CA LEU A 490 -22.16 1.40 16.81
C LEU A 490 -21.21 2.55 17.17
N HIS A 491 -20.53 3.14 16.18
CA HIS A 491 -19.64 4.28 16.32
C HIS A 491 -20.05 5.40 15.34
N PRO A 492 -21.25 6.01 15.52
CA PRO A 492 -21.77 7.06 14.63
C PRO A 492 -20.80 8.24 14.43
N GLN A 493 -19.92 8.43 15.41
CA GLN A 493 -18.91 9.48 15.49
C GLN A 493 -17.61 9.21 14.70
N TRP A 494 -17.59 8.36 13.67
CA TRP A 494 -16.36 8.02 12.93
C TRP A 494 -16.62 7.78 11.44
N ASN A 495 -15.74 8.31 10.58
CA ASN A 495 -15.78 8.14 9.12
C ASN A 495 -15.05 6.88 8.68
N PHE A 496 -15.77 5.88 8.14
CA PHE A 496 -15.14 4.61 7.75
C PHE A 496 -15.09 4.43 6.25
N TYR A 497 -13.88 4.50 5.71
CA TYR A 497 -13.59 4.23 4.32
C TYR A 497 -12.95 2.87 4.15
N PHE A 498 -13.55 2.05 3.30
CA PHE A 498 -13.02 0.73 2.99
C PHE A 498 -13.48 0.29 1.60
N THR A 499 -12.66 -0.53 0.94
CA THR A 499 -13.09 -1.12 -0.33
C THR A 499 -14.32 -2.01 -0.14
N ASN A 500 -15.33 -1.83 -0.98
CA ASN A 500 -16.60 -2.56 -0.90
C ASN A 500 -16.42 -4.01 -1.36
N VAL A 501 -15.96 -4.86 -0.43
CA VAL A 501 -15.76 -6.28 -0.64
C VAL A 501 -16.28 -7.05 0.56
N THR A 502 -16.95 -8.17 0.27
CA THR A 502 -17.33 -9.13 1.31
C THR A 502 -16.10 -9.49 2.13
N ARG A 503 -16.16 -9.34 3.45
CA ARG A 503 -15.04 -9.67 4.34
C ARG A 503 -15.02 -11.18 4.62
N GLN A 504 -13.82 -11.70 4.87
CA GLN A 504 -13.63 -13.10 5.24
C GLN A 504 -14.45 -13.44 6.49
N ASP A 505 -15.24 -14.51 6.41
CA ASP A 505 -15.89 -15.11 7.58
C ASP A 505 -14.91 -16.00 8.36
N VAL A 506 -15.09 -16.09 9.67
CA VAL A 506 -14.20 -16.81 10.61
C VAL A 506 -14.03 -18.29 10.22
N ASN A 507 -15.03 -18.87 9.56
CA ASN A 507 -15.06 -20.29 9.20
C ASN A 507 -14.46 -20.60 7.81
N VAL A 508 -14.06 -19.59 7.03
CA VAL A 508 -13.52 -19.78 5.67
C VAL A 508 -12.02 -19.55 5.68
N SER A 509 -11.24 -20.45 5.08
CA SER A 509 -9.79 -20.24 4.93
C SER A 509 -9.49 -19.03 4.05
N MET A 510 -8.35 -18.36 4.26
CA MET A 510 -7.98 -17.20 3.43
C MET A 510 -7.93 -17.58 1.94
N ALA A 511 -7.43 -18.77 1.61
CA ALA A 511 -7.34 -19.25 0.23
C ALA A 511 -8.72 -19.42 -0.42
N MET A 512 -9.70 -19.99 0.29
CA MET A 512 -11.07 -20.15 -0.21
C MET A 512 -11.76 -18.79 -0.36
N TYR A 513 -11.56 -17.89 0.59
CA TYR A 513 -12.08 -16.54 0.53
C TYR A 513 -11.51 -15.77 -0.67
N GLU A 514 -10.20 -15.77 -0.87
CA GLU A 514 -9.58 -15.13 -2.04
C GLU A 514 -10.04 -15.76 -3.36
N ALA A 515 -10.27 -17.07 -3.39
CA ALA A 515 -10.81 -17.76 -4.55
C ALA A 515 -12.25 -17.30 -4.86
N SER A 516 -13.10 -17.13 -3.83
CA SER A 516 -14.48 -16.66 -4.02
C SER A 516 -14.60 -15.24 -4.56
N LEU A 517 -13.60 -14.38 -4.30
CA LEU A 517 -13.57 -13.02 -4.83
C LEU A 517 -13.06 -12.95 -6.28
N GLY A 518 -12.37 -13.99 -6.73
CA GLY A 518 -11.60 -13.97 -7.97
C GLY A 518 -10.26 -13.23 -7.83
N ARG A 519 -9.33 -13.55 -8.73
CA ARG A 519 -7.93 -13.12 -8.60
C ARG A 519 -7.78 -11.60 -8.58
N GLU A 520 -8.42 -10.92 -9.52
CA GLU A 520 -8.38 -9.46 -9.67
C GLU A 520 -8.78 -8.73 -8.39
N THR A 521 -9.98 -9.00 -7.87
CA THR A 521 -10.49 -8.38 -6.64
C THR A 521 -9.62 -8.74 -5.43
N SER A 522 -9.22 -10.02 -5.31
CA SER A 522 -8.35 -10.49 -4.22
C SER A 522 -6.93 -9.90 -4.25
N THR A 523 -6.52 -9.27 -5.36
CA THR A 523 -5.22 -8.61 -5.49
C THR A 523 -5.33 -7.08 -5.42
N ASN A 524 -6.19 -6.50 -6.25
CA ASN A 524 -6.32 -5.04 -6.38
C ASN A 524 -6.71 -4.40 -5.06
N TYR A 525 -7.71 -4.97 -4.37
CA TYR A 525 -8.26 -4.34 -3.17
C TYR A 525 -7.25 -4.32 -2.01
N PRO A 526 -6.53 -5.42 -1.69
CA PRO A 526 -5.47 -5.37 -0.71
C PRO A 526 -4.33 -4.40 -1.05
N LEU A 527 -3.91 -4.32 -2.33
CA LEU A 527 -2.85 -3.38 -2.73
C LEU A 527 -3.29 -1.92 -2.63
N VAL A 528 -4.53 -1.61 -3.02
CA VAL A 528 -5.13 -0.27 -2.86
C VAL A 528 -5.21 0.10 -1.38
N ASN A 529 -5.81 -0.77 -0.56
CA ASN A 529 -5.92 -0.55 0.89
C ASN A 529 -4.54 -0.39 1.53
N PHE A 530 -3.54 -1.13 1.07
CA PHE A 530 -2.17 -1.01 1.55
C PHE A 530 -1.60 0.38 1.26
N ILE A 531 -1.65 0.86 0.01
CA ILE A 531 -1.13 2.19 -0.32
C ILE A 531 -1.90 3.29 0.42
N MET A 532 -3.23 3.25 0.44
CA MET A 532 -4.04 4.23 1.18
C MET A 532 -3.73 4.21 2.69
N ALA A 533 -3.50 3.04 3.28
CA ALA A 533 -3.09 2.92 4.69
C ALA A 533 -1.72 3.58 4.95
N THR A 534 -0.80 3.52 4.00
CA THR A 534 0.50 4.20 4.13
C THR A 534 0.40 5.72 3.96
N GLU A 535 -0.65 6.22 3.32
CA GLU A 535 -0.94 7.66 3.13
C GLU A 535 -1.62 8.31 4.35
N ALA A 536 -2.21 7.51 5.24
CA ALA A 536 -2.85 7.97 6.48
C ALA A 536 -1.86 8.58 7.49
N ASP A 537 -2.35 9.53 8.28
CA ASP A 537 -1.58 10.23 9.31
C ASP A 537 -1.28 9.30 10.49
N PHE A 538 -2.28 8.59 10.99
CA PHE A 538 -2.15 7.66 12.12
C PHE A 538 -2.43 6.21 11.71
N PHE A 539 -1.95 5.24 12.51
CA PHE A 539 -2.14 3.82 12.23
C PHE A 539 -2.37 3.01 13.51
N ILE A 540 -3.43 2.18 13.48
CA ILE A 540 -3.72 1.15 14.48
C ILE A 540 -3.75 -0.22 13.81
N GLY A 541 -3.18 -1.23 14.47
CA GLY A 541 -3.07 -2.57 13.91
C GLY A 541 -2.54 -3.62 14.89
N ALA A 542 -2.47 -4.88 14.47
CA ALA A 542 -1.91 -5.98 15.26
C ALA A 542 -0.46 -6.30 14.84
N LEU A 543 0.48 -6.32 15.79
CA LEU A 543 1.91 -6.55 15.51
C LEU A 543 2.23 -7.91 14.92
N GLY A 544 1.37 -8.92 15.14
CA GLY A 544 1.51 -10.26 14.53
C GLY A 544 1.11 -10.32 13.06
N SER A 545 0.54 -9.25 12.51
CA SER A 545 0.12 -9.18 11.11
C SER A 545 1.27 -8.72 10.21
N THR A 546 1.61 -9.54 9.21
CA THR A 546 2.56 -9.14 8.15
C THR A 546 2.11 -7.86 7.46
N TRP A 547 0.82 -7.65 7.25
CA TRP A 547 0.31 -6.40 6.68
C TRP A 547 0.60 -5.19 7.56
N CYS A 548 0.36 -5.27 8.87
CA CYS A 548 0.62 -4.16 9.79
C CYS A 548 2.10 -3.79 9.81
N TYR A 549 2.96 -4.81 9.82
CA TYR A 549 4.40 -4.63 9.74
C TYR A 549 4.85 -3.94 8.43
N LEU A 550 4.26 -4.33 7.29
CA LEU A 550 4.56 -3.70 6.00
C LEU A 550 4.04 -2.27 5.91
N ILE A 551 2.82 -2.00 6.41
CA ILE A 551 2.20 -0.67 6.41
C ILE A 551 3.04 0.29 7.26
N ASP A 552 3.37 -0.11 8.48
CA ASP A 552 4.21 0.67 9.38
C ASP A 552 5.62 0.90 8.79
N GLY A 553 6.25 -0.13 8.24
CA GLY A 553 7.55 0.02 7.57
C GLY A 553 7.51 1.00 6.39
N MET A 554 6.45 0.98 5.59
CA MET A 554 6.26 1.95 4.52
C MET A 554 6.03 3.36 5.06
N ARG A 555 5.18 3.56 6.07
CA ARG A 555 4.98 4.87 6.73
C ARG A 555 6.31 5.43 7.26
N ASN A 556 7.11 4.59 7.90
CA ASN A 556 8.40 4.97 8.47
C ASN A 556 9.52 5.17 7.44
N THR A 557 9.26 4.90 6.15
CA THR A 557 10.14 5.25 5.02
C THR A 557 9.52 6.34 4.13
N ALA A 558 8.51 7.04 4.64
CA ALA A 558 7.87 8.20 4.01
C ALA A 558 7.56 9.31 5.04
N GLY A 559 8.50 9.59 5.94
CA GLY A 559 8.44 10.77 6.82
C GLY A 559 7.48 10.66 8.01
N LYS A 560 6.96 9.47 8.33
CA LYS A 560 5.93 9.29 9.37
C LYS A 560 6.38 8.55 10.61
N VAL A 561 7.70 8.52 10.88
CA VAL A 561 8.24 7.86 12.09
C VAL A 561 7.60 8.40 13.36
N MET A 562 7.43 9.72 13.43
CA MET A 562 6.87 10.40 14.61
C MET A 562 5.34 10.29 14.72
N SER A 563 4.65 9.81 13.69
CA SER A 563 3.21 9.52 13.76
C SER A 563 2.90 8.26 14.56
N GLY A 564 3.91 7.44 14.84
CA GLY A 564 3.81 6.26 15.69
C GLY A 564 2.93 5.13 15.15
N TYR A 565 2.88 4.04 15.91
CA TYR A 565 2.04 2.88 15.68
C TYR A 565 1.45 2.40 17.01
N LEU A 566 0.12 2.50 17.16
CA LEU A 566 -0.59 1.93 18.29
C LEU A 566 -1.00 0.49 17.99
N SER A 567 -0.60 -0.46 18.84
CA SER A 567 -0.94 -1.86 18.64
C SER A 567 -1.80 -2.46 19.74
N VAL A 568 -2.77 -3.25 19.30
CA VAL A 568 -3.71 -3.98 20.18
C VAL A 568 -3.11 -5.26 20.77
N ASN A 569 -1.96 -5.74 20.28
CA ASN A 569 -1.34 -6.97 20.77
C ASN A 569 0.19 -6.94 20.68
N LYS A 570 0.83 -7.80 21.46
CA LYS A 570 2.25 -8.15 21.27
C LYS A 570 2.36 -9.31 20.28
N ASP A 571 3.35 -9.24 19.40
CA ASP A 571 3.81 -10.41 18.65
C ASP A 571 4.99 -11.10 19.36
N ARG A 572 5.28 -12.35 19.01
CA ARG A 572 6.35 -13.20 19.56
C ARG A 572 7.76 -12.62 19.55
N PHE A 573 7.99 -11.53 18.81
CA PHE A 573 9.30 -10.88 18.71
C PHE A 573 9.48 -9.72 19.70
N TRP A 574 8.42 -9.30 20.38
CA TRP A 574 8.42 -8.22 21.37
C TRP A 574 8.50 -8.76 22.79
N TYR A 575 9.24 -8.08 23.67
CA TYR A 575 9.35 -8.40 25.08
C TYR A 575 9.41 -7.12 25.91
N ASP A 576 9.06 -7.26 27.19
CA ASP A 576 9.08 -6.18 28.17
C ASP A 576 10.50 -5.66 28.44
#